data_AF-A0A9W7Y0S7-F1
#
_entry.id   AF-A0A9W7Y0S7-F1
#
_cell.length_a   1.000
_cell.length_b   1.000
_cell.length_c   1.000
_cell.angle_alpha   90.00
_cell.angle_beta   90.00
_cell.angle_gamma   90.00
#
_symmetry.space_group_name_H-M   'P 1'
#
loop_
_entity.id
_entity.type
_entity.pdbx_description
1 polymer ?
#
loop_
_entity_poly.entity_id
_entity_poly.type
_entity_poly.pdbx_seq_one_letter_code
_entity_poly.pdbx_strand_id
1 'polypeptide(L)'
;MTSLSSSTEAHLASLSGKVAIITGAASGLGKRLAEVLSEHNLKLLLIDIDPSIASLSANLPNSAHLTIDLCSPNAFDACLAHALQTFGGVDIIVNNAGIANTCSLFSQEDDRELSRIIDLNLKAPMDATRVAVRYFRQSGRQGVVLNTASVGGLMPISLMESYGTTKAGLIFFTASCKALAPQIRVNAVAPYFADTPLVANNRLVRSYPLVQQIGLMSPDKVVRTMIRALADKDLAGDTLMVAMGAKPEKLTFYDDLTMQVTTYITKGTINKYAASFNSYFSRALDSILGYLRTPLPVEDISKSD
;
A
#
# COMPACT_ATOMS: atom_id res chain seq x y z
N MET A 1 1.78 11.31 -22.79
CA MET A 1 0.98 10.79 -21.67
C MET A 1 -0.05 9.83 -22.26
N THR A 2 0.02 8.54 -21.93
CA THR A 2 -1.02 7.57 -22.28
C THR A 2 -2.32 7.97 -21.58
N SER A 3 -3.44 8.02 -22.32
CA SER A 3 -4.74 8.37 -21.75
C SER A 3 -5.13 7.39 -20.64
N LEU A 4 -5.63 7.91 -19.52
CA LEU A 4 -6.14 7.07 -18.43
C LEU A 4 -7.43 6.35 -18.87
N SER A 5 -7.72 5.21 -18.24
CA SER A 5 -9.00 4.52 -18.50
C SER A 5 -10.18 5.35 -18.01
N SER A 6 -11.34 5.23 -18.65
CA SER A 6 -12.58 5.92 -18.25
C SER A 6 -12.96 5.69 -16.78
N SER A 7 -12.69 4.48 -16.25
CA SER A 7 -12.88 4.16 -14.83
C SER A 7 -11.92 4.90 -13.90
N THR A 8 -10.67 5.12 -14.31
CA THR A 8 -9.69 5.86 -13.50
C THR A 8 -10.06 7.35 -13.46
N GLU A 9 -10.47 7.90 -14.60
CA GLU A 9 -10.96 9.28 -14.70
C GLU A 9 -12.17 9.52 -13.79
N ALA A 10 -13.14 8.61 -13.78
CA ALA A 10 -14.30 8.70 -12.89
C ALA A 10 -13.89 8.66 -11.40
N HIS A 11 -12.92 7.81 -11.03
CA HIS A 11 -12.38 7.78 -9.68
C HIS A 11 -11.67 9.10 -9.33
N LEU A 12 -10.83 9.65 -10.20
CA LEU A 12 -10.14 10.92 -9.98
C LEU A 12 -11.13 12.08 -9.83
N ALA A 13 -12.14 12.14 -10.68
CA ALA A 13 -13.22 13.12 -10.57
C ALA A 13 -13.92 13.08 -9.20
N SER A 14 -14.13 11.88 -8.63
CA SER A 14 -14.72 11.70 -7.30
C SER A 14 -13.82 12.16 -6.14
N LEU A 15 -12.51 12.29 -6.39
CA LEU A 15 -11.51 12.73 -5.42
C LEU A 15 -11.14 14.22 -5.55
N SER A 16 -11.58 14.89 -6.62
CA SER A 16 -11.28 16.30 -6.89
C SER A 16 -11.59 17.21 -5.69
N GLY A 17 -10.68 18.15 -5.40
CA GLY A 17 -10.80 19.11 -4.29
C GLY A 17 -10.47 18.56 -2.89
N LYS A 18 -10.25 17.25 -2.75
CA LYS A 18 -9.86 16.62 -1.48
C LYS A 18 -8.42 16.96 -1.09
N VAL A 19 -8.14 16.89 0.21
CA VAL A 19 -6.78 17.05 0.75
C VAL A 19 -6.16 15.69 1.05
N ALA A 20 -4.99 15.42 0.49
CA ALA A 20 -4.23 14.19 0.67
C ALA A 20 -2.86 14.43 1.30
N ILE A 21 -2.50 13.64 2.32
CA ILE A 21 -1.12 13.51 2.79
C ILE A 21 -0.51 12.26 2.13
N ILE A 22 0.64 12.40 1.48
CA ILE A 22 1.34 11.28 0.82
C ILE A 22 2.75 11.15 1.39
N THR A 23 3.06 9.99 1.97
CA THR A 23 4.41 9.72 2.50
C THR A 23 5.31 9.02 1.50
N GLY A 24 6.62 9.25 1.58
CA GLY A 24 7.57 8.71 0.60
C GLY A 24 7.34 9.31 -0.79
N ALA A 25 6.98 10.60 -0.83
CA ALA A 25 6.52 11.26 -2.04
C ALA A 25 7.66 11.77 -2.94
N ALA A 26 8.92 11.76 -2.50
CA ALA A 26 10.04 12.28 -3.30
C ALA A 26 10.40 11.36 -4.49
N SER A 27 10.02 10.08 -4.44
CA SER A 27 10.39 9.11 -5.48
C SER A 27 9.33 8.03 -5.71
N GLY A 28 9.55 7.22 -6.77
CA GLY A 28 8.78 6.01 -7.06
C GLY A 28 7.26 6.23 -7.14
N LEU A 29 6.52 5.33 -6.47
CA LEU A 29 5.05 5.33 -6.49
C LEU A 29 4.45 6.58 -5.85
N GLY A 30 5.03 7.07 -4.75
CA GLY A 30 4.56 8.26 -4.06
C GLY A 30 4.64 9.50 -4.92
N LYS A 31 5.80 9.69 -5.59
CA LYS A 31 5.98 10.77 -6.56
C LYS A 31 4.99 10.67 -7.71
N ARG A 32 4.87 9.48 -8.31
CA ARG A 32 3.97 9.29 -9.46
C ARG A 32 2.50 9.51 -9.10
N LEU A 33 2.07 9.06 -7.92
CA LEU A 33 0.74 9.33 -7.40
C LEU A 33 0.52 10.83 -7.17
N ALA A 34 1.50 11.54 -6.59
CA ALA A 34 1.42 12.98 -6.37
C ALA A 34 1.25 13.77 -7.68
N GLU A 35 2.04 13.44 -8.71
CA GLU A 35 1.90 14.02 -10.05
C GLU A 35 0.47 13.86 -10.58
N VAL A 36 -0.05 12.63 -10.63
CA VAL A 36 -1.39 12.34 -11.16
C VAL A 36 -2.49 13.03 -10.33
N LEU A 37 -2.42 12.99 -9.00
CA LEU A 37 -3.45 13.60 -8.16
C LEU A 37 -3.44 15.14 -8.26
N SER A 38 -2.26 15.75 -8.40
CA SER A 38 -2.15 17.21 -8.51
C SER A 38 -2.80 17.75 -9.79
N GLU A 39 -2.70 17.01 -10.90
CA GLU A 39 -3.35 17.32 -12.18
C GLU A 39 -4.88 17.28 -12.08
N HIS A 40 -5.44 16.62 -11.05
CA HIS A 40 -6.88 16.41 -10.85
C HIS A 40 -7.46 17.23 -9.69
N ASN A 41 -6.86 18.39 -9.40
CA ASN A 41 -7.32 19.36 -8.41
C ASN A 41 -7.34 18.87 -6.94
N LEU A 42 -6.55 17.85 -6.61
CA LEU A 42 -6.32 17.52 -5.20
C LEU A 42 -5.31 18.49 -4.58
N LYS A 43 -5.47 18.76 -3.28
CA LYS A 43 -4.50 19.50 -2.47
C LYS A 43 -3.58 18.50 -1.78
N LEU A 44 -2.28 18.65 -1.90
CA LEU A 44 -1.33 17.62 -1.50
C LEU A 44 -0.36 18.12 -0.42
N LEU A 45 -0.27 17.42 0.70
CA LEU A 45 0.89 17.51 1.58
C LEU A 45 1.85 16.35 1.27
N LEU A 46 3.00 16.67 0.70
CA LEU A 46 4.02 15.70 0.32
C LEU A 46 5.06 15.54 1.43
N ILE A 47 5.22 14.31 1.91
CA ILE A 47 6.10 14.00 3.04
C ILE A 47 7.24 13.09 2.55
N ASP A 48 8.47 13.47 2.85
CA ASP A 48 9.63 12.61 2.66
C ASP A 48 10.75 13.00 3.63
N ILE A 49 11.72 12.11 3.84
CA ILE A 49 12.98 12.45 4.53
C ILE A 49 13.96 13.11 3.56
N ASP A 50 13.82 12.84 2.26
CA ASP A 50 14.64 13.43 1.21
C ASP A 50 14.27 14.92 1.00
N PRO A 51 15.21 15.87 1.14
CA PRO A 51 14.93 17.29 0.98
C PRO A 51 14.54 17.69 -0.44
N SER A 52 14.79 16.85 -1.45
CA SER A 52 14.33 17.08 -2.83
C SER A 52 12.80 17.13 -2.97
N ILE A 53 12.06 16.71 -1.94
CA ILE A 53 10.60 16.87 -1.88
C ILE A 53 10.15 18.32 -2.02
N ALA A 54 10.97 19.28 -1.56
CA ALA A 54 10.69 20.70 -1.73
C ALA A 54 10.59 21.09 -3.21
N SER A 55 11.54 20.60 -4.02
CA SER A 55 11.57 20.84 -5.47
C SER A 55 10.41 20.15 -6.18
N LEU A 56 10.01 18.95 -5.76
CA LEU A 56 8.82 18.29 -6.32
C LEU A 56 7.56 19.12 -6.02
N SER A 57 7.35 19.52 -4.77
CA SER A 57 6.18 20.31 -4.39
C SER A 57 6.12 21.65 -5.12
N ALA A 58 7.25 22.34 -5.30
CA ALA A 58 7.28 23.59 -6.07
C ALA A 58 6.78 23.44 -7.52
N ASN A 59 6.87 22.23 -8.10
CA ASN A 59 6.44 21.94 -9.46
C ASN A 59 5.03 21.34 -9.57
N LEU A 60 4.37 21.01 -8.45
CA LEU A 60 3.02 20.44 -8.44
C LEU A 60 1.99 21.46 -7.94
N PRO A 61 0.89 21.67 -8.69
CA PRO A 61 -0.16 22.60 -8.27
C PRO A 61 -0.80 22.14 -6.96
N ASN A 62 -1.27 23.12 -6.16
CA ASN A 62 -1.98 22.88 -4.90
C ASN A 62 -1.22 21.99 -3.90
N SER A 63 0.12 22.00 -3.94
CA SER A 63 0.93 21.17 -3.05
C SER A 63 1.72 21.99 -2.04
N ALA A 64 1.97 21.37 -0.89
CA ALA A 64 2.93 21.77 0.13
C ALA A 64 3.80 20.55 0.47
N HIS A 65 4.91 20.77 1.15
CA HIS A 65 5.78 19.69 1.59
C HIS A 65 6.17 19.81 3.05
N LEU A 66 6.61 18.70 3.62
CA LEU A 66 7.30 18.67 4.90
C LEU A 66 8.41 17.62 4.83
N THR A 67 9.65 18.06 5.07
CA THR A 67 10.81 17.17 5.17
C THR A 67 10.94 16.67 6.60
N ILE A 68 10.64 15.39 6.85
CA ILE A 68 10.61 14.81 8.20
C ILE A 68 10.88 13.31 8.17
N ASP A 69 11.61 12.80 9.16
CA ASP A 69 11.72 11.36 9.38
C ASP A 69 10.48 10.85 10.13
N LEU A 70 9.70 10.00 9.45
CA LEU A 70 8.50 9.36 10.00
C LEU A 70 8.76 8.37 11.14
N CYS A 71 10.01 7.96 11.36
CA CYS A 71 10.42 7.20 12.53
C CYS A 71 10.57 8.08 13.79
N SER A 72 10.55 9.41 13.64
CA SER A 72 10.65 10.33 14.78
C SER A 72 9.37 10.32 15.63
N PRO A 73 9.48 10.55 16.95
CA PRO A 73 8.31 10.69 17.82
C PRO A 73 7.34 11.76 17.31
N ASN A 74 6.04 11.45 17.30
CA ASN A 74 4.97 12.38 16.88
C ASN A 74 5.11 12.93 15.45
N ALA A 75 5.91 12.30 14.57
CA ALA A 75 6.13 12.79 13.21
C ALA A 75 4.81 12.95 12.43
N PHE A 76 3.88 12.01 12.59
CA PHE A 76 2.61 12.10 11.88
C PHE A 76 1.64 13.13 12.49
N ASP A 77 1.70 13.37 13.80
CA ASP A 77 0.94 14.48 14.42
C ASP A 77 1.41 15.83 13.83
N ALA A 78 2.71 16.00 13.60
CA ALA A 78 3.26 17.18 12.93
C ALA A 78 2.81 17.27 11.46
N CYS A 79 2.79 16.15 10.72
CA CYS A 79 2.26 16.10 9.35
C CYS A 79 0.79 16.51 9.30
N LEU A 80 -0.05 15.97 10.20
CA LEU A 80 -1.46 16.31 10.27
C LEU A 80 -1.65 17.79 10.64
N ALA A 81 -0.95 18.29 11.66
CA ALA A 81 -1.03 19.70 12.05
C ALA A 81 -0.68 20.64 10.90
N HIS A 82 0.37 20.32 10.14
CA HIS A 82 0.77 21.09 8.96
C HIS A 82 -0.32 21.05 7.87
N ALA A 83 -0.91 19.89 7.57
CA ALA A 83 -1.99 19.79 6.59
C ALA A 83 -3.23 20.60 7.02
N LEU A 84 -3.57 20.57 8.31
CA LEU A 84 -4.69 21.36 8.85
C LEU A 84 -4.43 22.86 8.76
N GLN A 85 -3.21 23.31 9.07
CA GLN A 85 -2.82 24.71 8.96
C GLN A 85 -2.84 25.20 7.51
N THR A 86 -2.33 24.38 6.58
CA THR A 86 -2.15 24.77 5.18
C THR A 86 -3.44 24.65 4.36
N PHE A 87 -4.23 23.60 4.58
CA PHE A 87 -5.38 23.25 3.74
C PHE A 87 -6.73 23.27 4.46
N GLY A 88 -6.75 23.44 5.79
CA GLY A 88 -7.96 23.49 6.61
C GLY A 88 -8.59 22.14 6.91
N GLY A 89 -8.02 21.03 6.43
CA GLY A 89 -8.58 19.69 6.59
C GLY A 89 -7.75 18.61 5.93
N VAL A 90 -8.09 17.35 6.21
CA VAL A 90 -7.53 16.17 5.55
C VAL A 90 -8.68 15.23 5.19
N ASP A 91 -8.59 14.57 4.04
CA ASP A 91 -9.57 13.56 3.58
C ASP A 91 -8.90 12.21 3.29
N ILE A 92 -7.63 12.24 2.85
CA ILE A 92 -6.89 11.09 2.36
C ILE A 92 -5.52 11.02 3.04
N ILE A 93 -5.14 9.84 3.52
CA ILE A 93 -3.76 9.53 3.94
C ILE A 93 -3.24 8.39 3.07
N VAL A 94 -2.06 8.57 2.48
CA VAL A 94 -1.36 7.52 1.73
C VAL A 94 -0.05 7.20 2.43
N ASN A 95 -0.01 6.07 3.14
CA ASN A 95 1.18 5.50 3.73
C ASN A 95 1.96 4.75 2.64
N ASN A 96 2.84 5.46 1.95
CA ASN A 96 3.67 4.91 0.88
C ASN A 96 5.17 4.83 1.23
N ALA A 97 5.65 5.64 2.18
CA ALA A 97 7.04 5.57 2.64
C ALA A 97 7.43 4.13 3.06
N GLY A 98 8.60 3.70 2.61
CA GLY A 98 9.13 2.39 2.97
C GLY A 98 10.53 2.17 2.43
N ILE A 99 11.23 1.23 3.05
CA ILE A 99 12.56 0.75 2.66
C ILE A 99 12.55 -0.76 2.49
N ALA A 100 13.52 -1.30 1.76
CA ALA A 100 13.73 -2.73 1.58
C ALA A 100 15.01 -3.18 2.28
N ASN A 101 15.11 -4.47 2.57
CA ASN A 101 16.33 -5.13 3.02
C ASN A 101 17.51 -4.79 2.10
N THR A 102 18.64 -4.41 2.68
CA THR A 102 19.91 -4.28 1.93
C THR A 102 20.70 -5.59 1.93
N CYS A 103 20.55 -6.38 3.00
CA CYS A 103 21.03 -7.76 3.15
C CYS A 103 19.97 -8.65 3.83
N SER A 104 20.28 -9.95 3.97
CA SER A 104 19.44 -10.87 4.73
C SER A 104 19.59 -10.61 6.22
N LEU A 105 18.48 -10.68 6.94
CA LEU A 105 18.42 -10.48 8.39
C LEU A 105 19.44 -11.32 9.18
N PHE A 106 19.80 -12.50 8.67
CA PHE A 106 20.73 -13.42 9.34
C PHE A 106 22.19 -13.23 8.93
N SER A 107 22.47 -12.25 8.07
CA SER A 107 23.84 -11.82 7.83
C SER A 107 24.36 -11.01 9.02
N GLN A 108 25.65 -10.70 9.04
CA GLN A 108 26.24 -9.85 10.09
C GLN A 108 25.74 -8.41 9.91
N GLU A 109 24.49 -8.16 10.29
CA GLU A 109 23.84 -6.84 10.20
C GLU A 109 23.93 -6.07 11.51
N ASP A 110 23.71 -4.76 11.42
CA ASP A 110 23.49 -3.85 12.54
C ASP A 110 22.01 -3.94 12.98
N ASP A 111 21.74 -4.16 14.28
CA ASP A 111 20.39 -4.16 14.89
C ASP A 111 19.53 -2.94 14.49
N ARG A 112 20.18 -1.86 14.06
CA ARG A 112 19.56 -0.64 13.56
C ARG A 112 18.79 -0.83 12.25
N GLU A 113 19.23 -1.70 11.33
CA GLU A 113 18.51 -1.91 10.06
C GLU A 113 17.17 -2.59 10.28
N LEU A 114 17.15 -3.64 11.12
CA LEU A 114 15.92 -4.32 11.54
C LEU A 114 14.95 -3.35 12.23
N SER A 115 15.44 -2.55 13.17
CA SER A 115 14.63 -1.55 13.87
C SER A 115 14.05 -0.53 12.87
N ARG A 116 14.89 -0.01 11.97
CA ARG A 116 14.50 1.01 10.99
C ARG A 116 13.44 0.52 9.99
N ILE A 117 13.55 -0.72 9.51
CA ILE A 117 12.56 -1.26 8.57
C ILE A 117 11.23 -1.54 9.26
N ILE A 118 11.23 -2.06 10.49
CA ILE A 118 10.00 -2.23 11.30
C ILE A 118 9.35 -0.88 11.57
N ASP A 119 10.14 0.11 12.01
CA ASP A 119 9.65 1.42 12.38
C ASP A 119 9.01 2.15 11.18
N LEU A 120 9.65 2.10 10.00
CA LEU A 120 9.12 2.80 8.83
C LEU A 120 8.02 2.04 8.10
N ASN A 121 8.20 0.74 7.86
CA ASN A 121 7.29 0.00 6.99
C ASN A 121 6.01 -0.45 7.70
N LEU A 122 6.02 -0.53 9.03
CA LEU A 122 4.90 -1.05 9.82
C LEU A 122 4.44 -0.08 10.89
N LYS A 123 5.33 0.31 11.82
CA LYS A 123 4.94 1.16 12.95
C LYS A 123 4.44 2.53 12.50
N ALA A 124 5.16 3.20 11.60
CA ALA A 124 4.78 4.52 11.10
C ALA A 124 3.39 4.52 10.40
N PRO A 125 3.05 3.59 9.48
CA PRO A 125 1.70 3.47 8.94
C PRO A 125 0.61 3.20 10.00
N MET A 126 0.90 2.39 11.01
CA MET A 126 -0.04 2.13 12.12
C MET A 126 -0.27 3.40 12.96
N ASP A 127 0.79 4.13 13.28
CA ASP A 127 0.73 5.41 14.00
C ASP A 127 -0.02 6.47 13.18
N ALA A 128 0.27 6.57 11.89
CA ALA A 128 -0.43 7.45 10.96
C ALA A 128 -1.94 7.15 10.91
N THR A 129 -2.29 5.87 10.79
CA THR A 129 -3.69 5.42 10.80
C THR A 129 -4.37 5.75 12.13
N ARG A 130 -3.69 5.51 13.27
CA ARG A 130 -4.21 5.85 14.60
C ARG A 130 -4.51 7.34 14.75
N VAL A 131 -3.60 8.21 14.32
CA VAL A 131 -3.78 9.67 14.36
C VAL A 131 -4.90 10.10 13.41
N ALA A 132 -4.94 9.58 12.18
CA ALA A 132 -6.00 9.86 11.21
C ALA A 132 -7.39 9.47 11.74
N VAL A 133 -7.52 8.29 12.37
CA VAL A 133 -8.78 7.83 12.95
C VAL A 133 -9.27 8.75 14.07
N ARG A 134 -8.36 9.22 14.94
CA ARG A 134 -8.72 10.19 15.99
C ARG A 134 -9.21 11.49 15.38
N TYR A 135 -8.51 12.01 14.38
CA TYR A 135 -8.89 13.21 13.66
C TYR A 135 -10.28 13.08 13.02
N PHE A 136 -10.50 12.06 12.19
CA PHE A 136 -11.78 11.89 11.48
C PHE A 136 -12.98 11.73 12.44
N ARG A 137 -12.79 11.01 13.56
CA ARG A 137 -13.82 10.88 14.60
C ARG A 137 -14.12 12.22 15.26
N GLN A 138 -13.10 12.97 15.65
CA GLN A 138 -13.25 14.27 16.32
C GLN A 138 -13.88 15.32 15.40
N SER A 139 -13.49 15.34 14.13
CA SER A 139 -13.99 16.32 13.17
C SER A 139 -15.33 15.91 12.54
N GLY A 140 -15.82 14.70 12.79
CA GLY A 140 -17.01 14.14 12.12
C GLY A 140 -16.85 13.93 10.61
N ARG A 141 -15.61 13.97 10.09
CA ARG A 141 -15.33 13.85 8.65
C ARG A 141 -15.26 12.39 8.26
N GLN A 142 -15.60 12.11 7.00
CA GLN A 142 -15.25 10.83 6.38
C GLN A 142 -13.81 10.89 5.88
N GLY A 143 -13.13 9.75 5.87
CA GLY A 143 -11.74 9.68 5.45
C GLY A 143 -11.34 8.33 4.88
N VAL A 144 -10.27 8.33 4.11
CA VAL A 144 -9.64 7.10 3.60
C VAL A 144 -8.15 7.08 3.89
N VAL A 145 -7.68 5.94 4.38
CA VAL A 145 -6.26 5.63 4.55
C VAL A 145 -5.90 4.53 3.56
N LEU A 146 -4.84 4.74 2.79
CA LEU A 146 -4.27 3.77 1.89
C LEU A 146 -2.87 3.37 2.34
N ASN A 147 -2.67 2.09 2.59
CA ASN A 147 -1.38 1.50 2.90
C ASN A 147 -0.74 0.90 1.64
N THR A 148 0.56 1.12 1.47
CA THR A 148 1.35 0.46 0.42
C THR A 148 2.01 -0.79 0.99
N ALA A 149 1.31 -1.92 0.84
CA ALA A 149 1.80 -3.25 1.19
C ALA A 149 2.70 -3.82 0.07
N SER A 150 2.78 -5.14 -0.04
CA SER A 150 3.51 -5.83 -1.11
C SER A 150 3.06 -7.28 -1.20
N VAL A 151 3.20 -7.89 -2.37
CA VAL A 151 3.07 -9.35 -2.50
C VAL A 151 4.13 -10.12 -1.72
N GLY A 152 5.26 -9.48 -1.36
CA GLY A 152 6.22 -10.02 -0.40
C GLY A 152 5.65 -10.22 1.01
N GLY A 153 4.48 -9.64 1.32
CA GLY A 153 3.71 -9.93 2.54
C GLY A 153 2.70 -11.07 2.40
N LEU A 154 2.51 -11.63 1.20
CA LEU A 154 1.62 -12.76 0.90
C LEU A 154 2.39 -14.03 0.57
N MET A 155 3.55 -13.88 -0.05
CA MET A 155 4.45 -14.96 -0.42
C MET A 155 5.85 -14.66 0.12
N PRO A 156 6.48 -15.60 0.83
CA PRO A 156 7.87 -15.44 1.25
C PRO A 156 8.79 -15.22 0.06
N ILE A 157 9.63 -14.20 0.15
CA ILE A 157 10.71 -13.93 -0.80
C ILE A 157 12.02 -14.11 -0.02
N SER A 158 12.85 -15.06 -0.45
CA SER A 158 14.13 -15.34 0.20
C SER A 158 14.98 -14.07 0.32
N LEU A 159 15.67 -13.90 1.46
CA LEU A 159 16.53 -12.74 1.76
C LEU A 159 15.78 -11.41 1.98
N MET A 160 14.44 -11.45 2.05
CA MET A 160 13.59 -10.29 2.32
C MET A 160 12.79 -10.51 3.61
N GLU A 161 13.42 -11.09 4.64
CA GLU A 161 12.74 -11.55 5.86
C GLU A 161 12.04 -10.39 6.57
N SER A 162 12.80 -9.35 6.94
CA SER A 162 12.27 -8.17 7.62
C SER A 162 11.23 -7.43 6.78
N TYR A 163 11.53 -7.18 5.50
CA TYR A 163 10.60 -6.53 4.59
C TYR A 163 9.28 -7.31 4.46
N GLY A 164 9.35 -8.61 4.16
CA GLY A 164 8.19 -9.48 4.02
C GLY A 164 7.35 -9.50 5.30
N THR A 165 7.99 -9.64 6.48
CA THR A 165 7.31 -9.57 7.78
C THR A 165 6.57 -8.25 7.98
N THR A 166 7.21 -7.10 7.70
CA THR A 166 6.55 -5.80 7.85
C THR A 166 5.35 -5.64 6.92
N LYS A 167 5.45 -6.10 5.66
CA LYS A 167 4.37 -6.00 4.68
C LYS A 167 3.23 -6.99 4.96
N ALA A 168 3.53 -8.18 5.47
CA ALA A 168 2.51 -9.11 5.96
C ALA A 168 1.73 -8.53 7.14
N GLY A 169 2.45 -7.96 8.13
CA GLY A 169 1.85 -7.26 9.26
C GLY A 169 0.95 -6.09 8.82
N LEU A 170 1.37 -5.32 7.82
CA LEU A 170 0.60 -4.19 7.30
C LEU A 170 -0.69 -4.63 6.59
N ILE A 171 -0.67 -5.75 5.86
CA ILE A 171 -1.88 -6.34 5.26
C ILE A 171 -2.86 -6.76 6.34
N PHE A 172 -2.39 -7.48 7.37
CA PHE A 172 -3.22 -7.93 8.47
C PHE A 172 -3.80 -6.76 9.28
N PHE A 173 -2.97 -5.75 9.56
CA PHE A 173 -3.39 -4.50 10.20
C PHE A 173 -4.51 -3.81 9.41
N THR A 174 -4.36 -3.71 8.08
CA THR A 174 -5.36 -3.13 7.19
C THR A 174 -6.69 -3.88 7.29
N ALA A 175 -6.67 -5.22 7.19
CA ALA A 175 -7.88 -6.04 7.32
C ALA A 175 -8.57 -5.86 8.69
N SER A 176 -7.77 -5.73 9.76
CA SER A 176 -8.26 -5.50 11.12
C SER A 176 -8.95 -4.13 11.30
N CYS A 177 -8.75 -3.20 10.38
CA CYS A 177 -9.36 -1.87 10.41
C CYS A 177 -10.77 -1.81 9.77
N LYS A 178 -11.32 -2.92 9.26
CA LYS A 178 -12.63 -2.98 8.57
C LYS A 178 -13.78 -2.39 9.38
N ALA A 179 -13.77 -2.55 10.71
CA ALA A 179 -14.80 -2.03 11.61
C ALA A 179 -14.86 -0.50 11.73
N LEU A 180 -13.91 0.23 11.13
CA LEU A 180 -13.93 1.69 11.08
C LEU A 180 -14.89 2.25 10.01
N ALA A 181 -15.31 1.40 9.08
CA ALA A 181 -16.25 1.76 8.02
C ALA A 181 -17.69 1.93 8.58
N PRO A 182 -18.57 2.70 7.91
CA PRO A 182 -18.34 3.41 6.65
C PRO A 182 -17.65 4.78 6.84
N GLN A 183 -17.51 5.28 8.07
CA GLN A 183 -16.96 6.62 8.31
C GLN A 183 -15.50 6.73 7.84
N ILE A 184 -14.68 5.73 8.16
CA ILE A 184 -13.26 5.72 7.83
C ILE A 184 -12.95 4.39 7.13
N ARG A 185 -12.40 4.47 5.92
CA ARG A 185 -11.97 3.29 5.17
C ARG A 185 -10.45 3.18 5.24
N VAL A 186 -9.95 1.99 5.57
CA VAL A 186 -8.51 1.69 5.58
C VAL A 186 -8.28 0.55 4.62
N ASN A 187 -7.57 0.79 3.53
CA ASN A 187 -7.31 -0.17 2.48
C ASN A 187 -5.82 -0.29 2.21
N ALA A 188 -5.42 -1.30 1.44
CA ALA A 188 -4.06 -1.48 0.99
C ALA A 188 -3.98 -1.80 -0.50
N VAL A 189 -2.85 -1.47 -1.11
CA VAL A 189 -2.41 -2.09 -2.37
C VAL A 189 -1.22 -3.00 -2.09
N ALA A 190 -1.16 -4.15 -2.74
CA ALA A 190 -0.05 -5.09 -2.68
C ALA A 190 0.55 -5.28 -4.09
N PRO A 191 1.48 -4.41 -4.50
CA PRO A 191 2.12 -4.52 -5.80
C PRO A 191 3.12 -5.68 -5.86
N TYR A 192 3.23 -6.28 -7.05
CA TYR A 192 4.45 -6.96 -7.52
C TYR A 192 5.57 -5.94 -7.74
N PHE A 193 6.71 -6.41 -8.25
CA PHE A 193 7.87 -5.58 -8.54
C PHE A 193 7.52 -4.47 -9.54
N ALA A 194 7.52 -3.23 -9.06
CA ALA A 194 7.31 -2.04 -9.88
C ALA A 194 8.64 -1.33 -10.15
N ASP A 195 8.77 -0.74 -11.33
CA ASP A 195 9.97 -0.01 -11.75
C ASP A 195 10.12 1.30 -10.94
N THR A 196 10.82 1.18 -9.82
CA THR A 196 11.01 2.24 -8.83
C THR A 196 12.43 2.18 -8.30
N PRO A 197 12.98 3.29 -7.76
CA PRO A 197 14.32 3.27 -7.17
C PRO A 197 14.50 2.19 -6.08
N LEU A 198 13.45 1.91 -5.29
CA LEU A 198 13.46 0.85 -4.26
C LEU A 198 13.76 -0.53 -4.84
N VAL A 199 13.31 -0.82 -6.06
CA VAL A 199 13.53 -2.09 -6.76
C VAL A 199 14.80 -2.03 -7.62
N ALA A 200 14.97 -0.98 -8.41
CA ALA A 200 16.07 -0.83 -9.36
C ALA A 200 17.46 -0.79 -8.68
N ASN A 201 17.53 -0.24 -7.46
CA ASN A 201 18.78 -0.13 -6.70
C ASN A 201 18.99 -1.29 -5.71
N ASN A 202 18.05 -2.23 -5.62
CA ASN A 202 18.14 -3.34 -4.68
C ASN A 202 18.65 -4.61 -5.39
N ARG A 203 19.90 -4.99 -5.07
CA ARG A 203 20.55 -6.17 -5.68
C ARG A 203 19.80 -7.47 -5.37
N LEU A 204 19.28 -7.64 -4.15
CA LEU A 204 18.56 -8.85 -3.75
C LEU A 204 17.32 -9.02 -4.62
N VAL A 205 16.53 -7.95 -4.76
CA VAL A 205 15.32 -7.95 -5.58
C VAL A 205 15.67 -8.23 -7.05
N ARG A 206 16.71 -7.59 -7.60
CA ARG A 206 17.13 -7.81 -9.00
C ARG A 206 17.66 -9.21 -9.28
N SER A 207 18.17 -9.89 -8.25
CA SER A 207 18.63 -11.28 -8.35
C SER A 207 17.50 -12.30 -8.21
N TYR A 208 16.29 -11.86 -7.83
CA TYR A 208 15.17 -12.77 -7.63
C TYR A 208 14.70 -13.37 -8.98
N PRO A 209 14.60 -14.71 -9.12
CA PRO A 209 14.33 -15.35 -10.41
C PRO A 209 13.05 -14.84 -11.09
N LEU A 210 12.02 -14.53 -10.30
CA LEU A 210 10.77 -14.02 -10.85
C LEU A 210 10.97 -12.67 -11.52
N VAL A 211 11.75 -11.74 -10.94
CA VAL A 211 12.05 -10.43 -11.54
C VAL A 211 12.77 -10.59 -12.88
N GLN A 212 13.70 -11.54 -12.98
CA GLN A 212 14.43 -11.82 -14.22
C GLN A 212 13.53 -12.40 -15.32
N GLN A 213 12.48 -13.14 -14.95
CA GLN A 213 11.56 -13.76 -15.88
C GLN A 213 10.44 -12.82 -16.35
N ILE A 214 9.88 -12.01 -15.45
CA ILE A 214 8.65 -11.24 -15.71
C ILE A 214 8.89 -9.74 -15.88
N GLY A 215 10.11 -9.27 -15.59
CA GLY A 215 10.47 -7.85 -15.63
C GLY A 215 9.82 -7.03 -14.51
N LEU A 216 9.79 -5.72 -14.71
CA LEU A 216 9.23 -4.74 -13.78
C LEU A 216 7.94 -4.13 -14.32
N MET A 217 6.98 -3.93 -13.43
CA MET A 217 5.71 -3.28 -13.74
C MET A 217 5.85 -1.76 -13.78
N SER A 218 5.18 -1.11 -14.73
CA SER A 218 5.08 0.35 -14.74
C SER A 218 4.43 0.89 -13.44
N PRO A 219 5.01 1.93 -12.82
CA PRO A 219 4.40 2.64 -11.70
C PRO A 219 2.96 3.09 -11.95
N ASP A 220 2.61 3.47 -13.19
CA ASP A 220 1.26 3.92 -13.54
C ASP A 220 0.20 2.85 -13.28
N LYS A 221 0.52 1.57 -13.48
CA LYS A 221 -0.41 0.47 -13.20
C LYS A 221 -0.75 0.38 -11.72
N VAL A 222 0.26 0.56 -10.86
CA VAL A 222 0.07 0.58 -9.40
C VAL A 222 -0.70 1.83 -8.99
N VAL A 223 -0.34 3.00 -9.52
CA VAL A 223 -1.01 4.28 -9.21
C VAL A 223 -2.50 4.25 -9.59
N ARG A 224 -2.87 3.69 -10.75
CA ARG A 224 -4.29 3.48 -11.10
C ARG A 224 -5.05 2.64 -10.06
N THR A 225 -4.37 1.66 -9.46
CA THR A 225 -4.96 0.81 -8.42
C THR A 225 -5.04 1.56 -7.09
N MET A 226 -4.03 2.35 -6.74
CA MET A 226 -4.07 3.23 -5.57
C MET A 226 -5.26 4.19 -5.65
N ILE A 227 -5.48 4.81 -6.82
CA ILE A 227 -6.63 5.69 -7.08
C ILE A 227 -7.96 4.94 -6.89
N ARG A 228 -8.09 3.71 -7.41
CA ARG A 228 -9.27 2.87 -7.14
C ARG A 228 -9.45 2.62 -5.64
N ALA A 229 -8.40 2.23 -4.92
CA ALA A 229 -8.47 1.94 -3.49
C ALA A 229 -8.89 3.18 -2.65
N LEU A 230 -8.54 4.37 -3.13
CA LEU A 230 -8.95 5.65 -2.55
C LEU A 230 -10.41 6.00 -2.85
N ALA A 231 -10.88 5.80 -4.08
CA ALA A 231 -12.19 6.26 -4.54
C ALA A 231 -13.34 5.28 -4.30
N ASP A 232 -13.08 3.97 -4.44
CA ASP A 232 -14.09 2.93 -4.39
C ASP A 232 -14.65 2.79 -2.96
N LYS A 233 -15.95 3.11 -2.81
CA LYS A 233 -16.63 3.16 -1.50
C LYS A 233 -16.95 1.78 -0.95
N ASP A 234 -16.92 0.75 -1.79
CA ASP A 234 -17.18 -0.63 -1.38
C ASP A 234 -15.96 -1.27 -0.72
N LEU A 235 -14.79 -0.64 -0.83
CA LEU A 235 -13.55 -1.12 -0.23
C LEU A 235 -13.36 -0.61 1.19
N ALA A 236 -13.32 -1.54 2.15
CA ALA A 236 -12.99 -1.25 3.54
C ALA A 236 -12.31 -2.45 4.22
N GLY A 237 -11.07 -2.23 4.70
CA GLY A 237 -10.22 -3.31 5.20
C GLY A 237 -9.62 -4.15 4.08
N ASP A 238 -9.70 -3.68 2.83
CA ASP A 238 -9.42 -4.51 1.66
C ASP A 238 -8.00 -4.29 1.13
N THR A 239 -7.38 -5.35 0.62
CA THR A 239 -6.08 -5.29 -0.06
C THR A 239 -6.26 -5.61 -1.54
N LEU A 240 -5.87 -4.69 -2.42
CA LEU A 240 -5.86 -4.89 -3.86
C LEU A 240 -4.46 -5.35 -4.32
N MET A 241 -4.36 -6.57 -4.83
CA MET A 241 -3.13 -7.08 -5.41
C MET A 241 -2.94 -6.58 -6.85
N VAL A 242 -1.71 -6.19 -7.19
CA VAL A 242 -1.38 -5.65 -8.52
C VAL A 242 -0.24 -6.47 -9.13
N ALA A 243 -0.58 -7.35 -10.09
CA ALA A 243 0.36 -8.21 -10.79
C ALA A 243 0.63 -7.73 -12.23
N MET A 244 1.70 -8.22 -12.85
CA MET A 244 1.97 -8.04 -14.28
C MET A 244 0.85 -8.67 -15.12
N GLY A 245 0.45 -8.01 -16.22
CA GLY A 245 -0.53 -8.54 -17.19
C GLY A 245 -1.98 -8.80 -16.71
N ALA A 246 -2.25 -8.79 -15.40
CA ALA A 246 -3.59 -9.02 -14.84
C ALA A 246 -4.28 -7.71 -14.38
N LYS A 247 -5.61 -7.74 -14.25
CA LYS A 247 -6.36 -6.67 -13.59
C LYS A 247 -6.10 -6.72 -12.07
N PRO A 248 -6.16 -5.58 -11.36
CA PRO A 248 -6.04 -5.58 -9.91
C PRO A 248 -7.21 -6.32 -9.24
N GLU A 249 -6.90 -7.22 -8.31
CA GLU A 249 -7.88 -8.08 -7.65
C GLU A 249 -7.86 -7.90 -6.13
N LYS A 250 -9.03 -8.07 -5.51
CA LYS A 250 -9.18 -8.01 -4.06
C LYS A 250 -8.70 -9.34 -3.47
N LEU A 251 -7.80 -9.27 -2.49
CA LEU A 251 -7.43 -10.40 -1.66
C LEU A 251 -8.61 -10.80 -0.76
N THR A 252 -9.23 -11.96 -1.01
CA THR A 252 -10.38 -12.46 -0.21
C THR A 252 -9.97 -13.38 0.94
N PHE A 253 -8.71 -13.81 1.00
CA PHE A 253 -8.21 -14.81 1.95
C PHE A 253 -8.68 -14.59 3.41
N TYR A 254 -8.52 -13.36 3.94
CA TYR A 254 -8.90 -13.07 5.33
C TYR A 254 -10.41 -13.01 5.56
N ASP A 255 -11.16 -12.53 4.57
CA ASP A 255 -12.64 -12.54 4.61
C ASP A 255 -13.13 -13.99 4.62
N ASP A 256 -12.60 -14.83 3.74
CA ASP A 256 -12.94 -16.25 3.62
C ASP A 256 -12.57 -17.03 4.88
N LEU A 257 -11.37 -16.80 5.41
CA LEU A 257 -10.89 -17.44 6.65
C LEU A 257 -11.78 -17.07 7.84
N THR A 258 -12.09 -15.78 8.01
CA THR A 258 -12.93 -15.29 9.12
C THR A 258 -14.34 -15.86 9.05
N MET A 259 -14.96 -15.87 7.86
CA MET A 259 -16.28 -16.44 7.62
C MET A 259 -16.31 -17.95 7.94
N GLN A 260 -15.30 -18.69 7.48
CA GLN A 260 -15.19 -20.12 7.75
C GLN A 260 -15.06 -20.38 9.25
N VAL A 261 -14.11 -19.75 9.94
CA VAL A 261 -13.90 -19.90 11.41
C VAL A 261 -15.19 -19.62 12.17
N THR A 262 -15.84 -18.49 11.88
CA THR A 262 -17.06 -18.05 12.58
C THR A 262 -18.20 -19.06 12.38
N THR A 263 -18.38 -19.56 11.16
CA THR A 263 -19.40 -20.57 10.83
C THR A 263 -19.18 -21.88 11.61
N TYR A 264 -17.93 -22.29 11.83
CA TYR A 264 -17.64 -23.53 12.55
C TYR A 264 -17.83 -23.39 14.07
N ILE A 265 -17.40 -22.27 14.65
CA ILE A 265 -17.59 -22.00 16.08
C ILE A 265 -19.08 -21.95 16.41
N THR A 266 -19.86 -21.21 15.62
CA THR A 266 -21.32 -21.08 15.81
C THR A 266 -22.07 -22.42 15.63
N LYS A 267 -21.52 -23.36 14.85
CA LYS A 267 -22.07 -24.71 14.68
C LYS A 267 -21.54 -25.73 15.71
N GLY A 268 -20.82 -25.30 16.75
CA GLY A 268 -20.39 -26.17 17.86
C GLY A 268 -19.36 -27.25 17.49
N THR A 269 -18.60 -27.06 16.40
CA THR A 269 -17.73 -28.09 15.81
C THR A 269 -16.24 -27.78 15.90
N ILE A 270 -15.80 -27.17 17.01
CA ILE A 270 -14.39 -26.83 17.28
C ILE A 270 -13.44 -28.03 17.06
N ASN A 271 -13.84 -29.24 17.47
CA ASN A 271 -13.01 -30.44 17.31
C ASN A 271 -12.85 -30.89 15.84
N LYS A 272 -13.82 -30.62 14.96
CA LYS A 272 -13.72 -30.91 13.51
C LYS A 272 -12.89 -29.86 12.78
N TYR A 273 -12.89 -28.62 13.26
CA TYR A 273 -12.06 -27.55 12.70
C TYR A 273 -10.57 -27.83 12.90
N ALA A 274 -10.16 -28.24 14.11
CA ALA A 274 -8.77 -28.60 14.40
C ALA A 274 -8.25 -29.74 13.52
N ALA A 275 -9.08 -30.77 13.26
CA ALA A 275 -8.70 -31.92 12.43
C ALA A 275 -8.53 -31.60 10.94
N SER A 276 -9.19 -30.55 10.45
CA SER A 276 -9.24 -30.19 9.02
C SER A 276 -8.57 -28.84 8.71
N PHE A 277 -8.01 -28.17 9.72
CA PHE A 277 -7.42 -26.83 9.66
C PHE A 277 -6.45 -26.66 8.47
N ASN A 278 -5.52 -27.59 8.31
CA ASN A 278 -4.55 -27.56 7.20
C ASN A 278 -5.21 -27.65 5.82
N SER A 279 -6.24 -28.49 5.63
CA SER A 279 -6.95 -28.60 4.35
C SER A 279 -7.73 -27.32 4.00
N TYR A 280 -8.23 -26.59 5.01
CA TYR A 280 -8.89 -25.29 4.80
C TYR A 280 -7.88 -24.20 4.48
N PHE A 281 -6.77 -24.14 5.21
CA PHE A 281 -5.70 -23.19 4.94
C PHE A 281 -5.13 -23.40 3.53
N SER A 282 -4.95 -24.64 3.09
CA SER A 282 -4.55 -24.97 1.72
C SER A 282 -5.58 -24.54 0.66
N ARG A 283 -6.89 -24.66 0.91
CA ARG A 283 -7.92 -24.18 -0.03
C ARG A 283 -8.03 -22.66 -0.10
N ALA A 284 -7.84 -21.97 1.02
CA ALA A 284 -7.75 -20.52 1.03
C ALA A 284 -6.45 -20.06 0.35
N LEU A 285 -5.36 -20.81 0.51
CA LEU A 285 -4.11 -20.62 -0.24
C LEU A 285 -4.31 -20.88 -1.74
N ASP A 286 -5.20 -21.78 -2.17
CA ASP A 286 -5.52 -21.99 -3.58
C ASP A 286 -6.10 -20.73 -4.26
N SER A 287 -6.73 -19.81 -3.54
CA SER A 287 -7.09 -18.48 -4.07
C SER A 287 -5.82 -17.69 -4.42
N ILE A 288 -4.85 -17.64 -3.50
CA ILE A 288 -3.54 -17.01 -3.70
C ILE A 288 -2.77 -17.70 -4.85
N LEU A 289 -2.77 -19.04 -4.91
CA LEU A 289 -2.09 -19.82 -5.95
C LEU A 289 -2.80 -19.72 -7.31
N GLY A 290 -4.13 -19.59 -7.35
CA GLY A 290 -4.89 -19.35 -8.58
C GLY A 290 -4.41 -18.09 -9.28
N TYR A 291 -4.07 -17.06 -8.52
CA TYR A 291 -3.43 -15.86 -9.05
C TYR A 291 -2.03 -16.10 -9.61
N LEU A 292 -1.21 -16.86 -8.88
CA LEU A 292 0.13 -17.23 -9.36
C LEU A 292 0.10 -18.12 -10.62
N ARG A 293 -0.99 -18.86 -10.82
CA ARG A 293 -1.19 -19.77 -11.96
C ARG A 293 -1.82 -19.10 -13.17
N THR A 294 -2.28 -17.85 -13.07
CA THR A 294 -2.82 -17.12 -14.22
C THR A 294 -1.65 -16.82 -15.16
N PRO A 295 -1.62 -17.37 -16.39
CA PRO A 295 -0.52 -17.13 -17.32
C PRO A 295 -0.37 -15.64 -17.56
N LEU A 296 0.86 -15.12 -17.47
CA LEU A 296 1.13 -13.77 -17.93
C LEU A 296 0.76 -13.70 -19.41
N PRO A 297 -0.06 -12.73 -19.86
CA PRO A 297 -0.20 -12.49 -21.28
C PRO A 297 1.20 -12.23 -21.83
N VAL A 298 1.61 -13.04 -22.79
CA VAL A 298 2.81 -12.78 -23.58
C VAL A 298 2.46 -11.55 -24.41
N GLU A 299 2.74 -10.35 -23.89
CA GLU A 299 2.71 -9.16 -24.72
C GLU A 299 3.82 -9.32 -25.74
N ASP A 300 3.41 -9.34 -27.01
CA ASP A 300 4.27 -9.39 -28.17
C ASP A 300 5.17 -8.15 -28.13
N ILE A 301 6.43 -8.33 -27.72
CA ILE A 301 7.47 -7.29 -27.58
C ILE A 301 7.77 -6.61 -28.95
N SER A 302 7.11 -7.04 -30.03
CA SER A 302 7.25 -6.51 -31.39
C SER A 302 6.35 -5.31 -31.71
N LYS A 303 5.51 -4.79 -30.79
CA LYS A 303 4.61 -3.66 -31.05
C LYS A 303 4.63 -2.58 -29.98
N SER A 304 5.80 -1.98 -29.76
CA SER A 304 5.91 -0.67 -29.11
C SER A 304 6.84 0.23 -29.91
N ASP A 305 6.26 0.92 -30.89
CA ASP A 305 6.73 2.22 -31.40
C ASP A 305 5.80 3.31 -30.86
#